data_AF-A0A848ZF77-F1
#
_entry.id   AF-A0A848ZF77-F1
#
_cell.length_a   1.000
_cell.length_b   1.000
_cell.length_c   1.000
_cell.angle_alpha   90.00
_cell.angle_beta   90.00
_cell.angle_gamma   90.00
#
_symmetry.space_group_name_H-M   'P 1'
#
loop_
_entity.id
_entity.type
_entity.pdbx_description
1 polymer ?
#
loop_
_entity_poly.entity_id
_entity_poly.type
_entity_poly.pdbx_seq_one_letter_code
_entity_poly.pdbx_strand_id
1 'polypeptide(L)'
;CHRCSAACPFGAIAFFPESKAAKCDLCGGSPKCVEFCFYDCLRFVELSEEAYAKHRKKVKGLTTKACREISKKERLWRQTAFSEEASIKKKAPL
;
A
#
# COMPACT_ATOMS: atom_id res chain seq x y z
N CYS A 1 13.91 0.84 6.01
CA CYS A 1 13.53 -0.60 5.93
C CYS A 1 12.33 -0.89 5.00
N HIS A 2 11.59 0.12 4.50
CA HIS A 2 10.49 -0.02 3.51
C HIS A 2 9.28 -0.87 3.91
N ARG A 3 9.30 -1.52 5.09
CA ARG A 3 8.21 -2.38 5.58
C ARG A 3 6.88 -1.64 5.77
N CYS A 4 6.91 -0.37 6.17
CA CYS A 4 5.69 0.42 6.35
C CYS A 4 4.92 0.65 5.04
N SER A 5 5.61 0.90 3.92
CA SER A 5 4.98 1.02 2.60
C SER A 5 4.37 -0.30 2.14
N ALA A 6 5.10 -1.41 2.28
CA ALA A 6 4.57 -2.74 1.97
C ALA A 6 3.35 -3.12 2.84
N ALA A 7 3.31 -2.67 4.10
CA ALA A 7 2.19 -2.92 5.00
C ALA A 7 0.95 -2.06 4.70
N CYS A 8 1.12 -0.91 4.04
CA CYS A 8 0.02 -0.01 3.73
C CYS A 8 -0.75 -0.53 2.51
N PRO A 9 -2.01 -0.97 2.66
CA PRO A 9 -2.77 -1.52 1.53
C PRO A 9 -3.19 -0.44 0.50
N PHE A 10 -3.00 0.84 0.83
CA PHE A 10 -3.36 1.98 -0.02
C PHE A 10 -2.15 2.64 -0.70
N GLY A 11 -0.91 2.24 -0.36
CA GLY A 11 0.29 2.86 -0.92
C GLY A 11 0.50 4.34 -0.52
N ALA A 12 -0.06 4.78 0.61
CA ALA A 12 -0.04 6.20 1.02
C ALA A 12 1.27 6.68 1.66
N ILE A 13 2.37 5.93 1.51
CA ILE A 13 3.67 6.23 2.13
C ILE A 13 4.70 6.45 1.04
N ALA A 14 5.33 7.62 1.04
CA ALA A 14 6.40 7.99 0.12
C ALA A 14 7.77 7.85 0.80
N PHE A 15 8.78 7.53 0.00
CA PHE A 15 10.19 7.57 0.40
C PHE A 15 10.89 8.64 -0.44
N PHE A 16 11.57 9.57 0.22
CA PHE A 16 12.48 10.48 -0.45
C PHE A 16 13.93 10.01 -0.23
N PRO A 17 14.84 10.22 -1.20
CA PRO A 17 16.19 9.65 -1.17
C PRO A 17 16.99 9.96 0.10
N GLU A 18 16.74 11.13 0.71
CA GLU A 18 17.49 11.65 1.85
C GLU A 18 16.66 11.70 3.14
N SER A 19 15.38 11.29 3.08
CA SER A 19 14.46 11.42 4.21
C SER A 19 13.95 10.07 4.71
N LYS A 20 13.35 10.13 5.91
CA LYS A 20 12.52 9.03 6.43
C LYS A 20 11.24 8.90 5.59
N ALA A 21 10.56 7.77 5.74
CA ALA A 21 9.23 7.54 5.17
C ALA A 21 8.27 8.69 5.56
N ALA A 22 7.58 9.25 4.57
CA ALA A 22 6.64 10.35 4.77
C ALA A 22 5.21 9.91 4.44
N LYS A 23 4.26 10.39 5.24
CA LYS A 23 2.81 10.26 5.02
C LYS A 23 2.13 11.55 5.48
N CYS A 24 0.90 11.77 5.00
CA CYS A 24 0.06 12.84 5.50
C CYS A 24 -0.10 12.72 7.02
N ASP A 25 0.16 13.84 7.71
CA ASP A 25 0.06 14.03 9.17
C ASP A 25 -1.20 14.81 9.55
N LEU A 26 -2.11 15.04 8.58
CA LEU A 26 -3.31 15.86 8.71
C LEU A 26 -3.02 17.31 9.10
N CYS A 27 -1.81 17.81 8.82
CA CYS A 27 -1.39 19.18 9.12
C CYS A 27 -1.65 19.57 10.58
N GLY A 28 -1.49 18.62 11.52
CA GLY A 28 -1.73 18.86 12.95
C GLY A 28 -3.21 19.02 13.34
N GLY A 29 -4.16 18.65 12.47
CA GLY A 29 -5.60 18.75 12.71
C GLY A 29 -6.31 19.85 11.94
N SER A 30 -5.60 20.69 11.19
CA SER A 30 -6.15 21.71 10.28
C SER A 30 -5.65 21.43 8.85
N PRO A 31 -6.38 20.61 8.08
CA PRO A 31 -5.94 20.19 6.75
C PRO A 31 -6.01 21.33 5.74
N LYS A 32 -4.84 21.87 5.36
CA LYS A 32 -4.72 22.92 4.34
C LYS A 32 -5.34 22.52 3.00
N CYS A 33 -5.30 21.23 2.64
CA CYS A 33 -5.90 20.75 1.40
C CYS A 33 -7.43 20.92 1.35
N VAL A 34 -8.10 20.95 2.49
CA VAL A 34 -9.54 21.24 2.58
C VAL A 34 -9.77 22.75 2.41
N GLU A 35 -8.96 23.58 3.08
CA GLU A 35 -9.05 25.06 2.98
C GLU A 35 -8.83 25.57 1.55
N PHE A 36 -7.90 24.98 0.80
CA PHE A 36 -7.63 25.36 -0.60
C PHE A 36 -8.59 24.74 -1.62
N CYS A 37 -9.56 23.91 -1.20
CA CYS A 37 -10.45 23.23 -2.13
C CYS A 37 -11.51 24.19 -2.69
N PHE A 38 -11.21 24.84 -3.81
CA PHE A 38 -12.12 25.81 -4.47
C PHE A 38 -13.50 25.24 -4.79
N TYR A 39 -13.58 23.96 -5.17
CA TYR A 39 -14.82 23.28 -5.53
C TYR A 39 -15.58 22.69 -4.33
N ASP A 40 -15.08 22.90 -3.10
CA ASP A 40 -15.68 22.37 -1.86
C ASP A 40 -15.98 20.85 -1.89
N CYS A 41 -15.13 20.10 -2.59
CA CYS A 41 -15.27 18.64 -2.74
C CYS A 41 -14.73 17.86 -1.54
N LEU A 42 -13.92 18.51 -0.71
CA LEU A 42 -13.27 17.91 0.45
C LEU A 42 -13.88 18.47 1.73
N ARG A 43 -14.14 17.60 2.70
CA ARG A 43 -14.64 17.99 4.02
C ARG A 43 -13.85 17.28 5.10
N PHE A 44 -13.45 18.03 6.11
CA PHE A 44 -12.87 17.47 7.33
C PHE A 44 -13.97 17.32 8.36
N VAL A 45 -14.28 16.08 8.74
CA VAL A 45 -15.37 15.74 9.65
C VAL A 45 -14.90 14.74 10.69
N GLU A 46 -15.47 14.82 11.88
CA GLU A 46 -15.31 13.78 12.89
C GLU A 46 -16.18 12.57 12.53
N LEU A 47 -15.62 11.37 12.71
CA LEU A 47 -16.35 10.14 12.46
C LEU A 47 -17.08 9.72 13.74
N SER A 48 -18.32 9.24 13.59
CA SER A 48 -18.96 8.49 14.67
C SER A 48 -18.20 7.19 14.96
N GLU A 49 -18.38 6.65 16.16
CA GLU A 49 -17.75 5.38 16.55
C GLU A 49 -18.15 4.23 15.61
N GLU A 50 -19.40 4.19 15.14
CA GLU A 50 -19.89 3.18 14.19
C GLU A 50 -19.20 3.32 12.84
N ALA A 51 -19.06 4.57 12.35
CA ALA A 51 -18.35 4.85 11.11
C ALA A 51 -16.88 4.43 11.22
N TYR A 52 -16.22 4.80 12.31
CA TYR A 52 -14.83 4.45 12.58
C TYR A 52 -14.62 2.93 12.66
N ALA A 53 -15.51 2.21 13.36
CA ALA A 53 -15.51 0.75 13.41
C ALA A 53 -15.67 0.10 12.02
N LYS A 54 -16.59 0.61 11.20
CA LYS A 54 -16.80 0.15 9.82
C LYS A 54 -15.56 0.37 8.95
N HIS A 55 -14.92 1.52 9.06
CA HIS A 55 -13.67 1.82 8.36
C HIS A 55 -12.55 0.84 8.74
N ARG A 56 -12.34 0.59 10.04
CA ARG A 56 -11.34 -0.39 10.51
C ARG A 56 -11.58 -1.79 9.96
N LYS A 57 -12.84 -2.25 9.96
CA LYS A 57 -13.21 -3.57 9.39
C LYS A 57 -12.88 -3.66 7.90
N LYS A 58 -13.17 -2.60 7.13
CA LYS A 58 -12.85 -2.55 5.69
C LYS A 58 -11.34 -2.58 5.44
N VAL A 59 -10.57 -1.77 6.16
CA VAL A 59 -9.10 -1.74 6.04
C VAL A 59 -8.51 -3.13 6.32
N LYS A 60 -8.94 -3.77 7.41
CA LYS A 60 -8.51 -5.15 7.75
C LYS A 60 -8.81 -6.13 6.61
N GLY A 61 -10.01 -6.07 6.05
CA GLY A 61 -10.40 -6.90 4.91
C GLY A 61 -9.54 -6.68 3.67
N LEU A 62 -9.17 -5.43 3.38
CA LEU A 62 -8.27 -5.10 2.28
C LEU A 62 -6.88 -5.68 2.49
N THR A 63 -6.32 -5.53 3.69
CA THR A 63 -5.02 -6.13 4.04
C THR A 63 -5.03 -7.65 3.89
N THR A 64 -6.07 -8.34 4.39
CA THR A 64 -6.19 -9.80 4.23
C THR A 64 -6.23 -10.23 2.76
N LYS A 65 -6.99 -9.51 1.92
CA LYS A 65 -7.03 -9.77 0.47
C LYS A 65 -5.66 -9.54 -0.17
N ALA A 66 -5.00 -8.43 0.15
CA ALA A 66 -3.67 -8.12 -0.36
C ALA A 66 -2.65 -9.22 0.00
N CYS A 67 -2.60 -9.66 1.27
CA CYS A 67 -1.74 -10.77 1.69
C CYS A 67 -2.01 -12.07 0.91
N ARG A 68 -3.29 -12.40 0.66
CA ARG A 68 -3.67 -13.57 -0.14
C ARG A 68 -3.17 -13.48 -1.58
N GLU A 69 -3.32 -12.32 -2.22
CA GLU A 69 -2.87 -12.11 -3.60
C GLU A 69 -1.35 -12.09 -3.72
N ILE A 70 -0.65 -11.46 -2.77
CA ILE A 70 0.82 -11.49 -2.69
C ILE A 70 1.31 -12.94 -2.58
N SER A 71 0.72 -13.74 -1.69
CA SER A 71 1.07 -15.16 -1.52
C SER A 71 0.88 -15.98 -2.81
N LYS A 72 -0.21 -15.75 -3.56
CA LYS A 72 -0.43 -16.40 -4.86
C LYS A 72 0.62 -15.98 -5.89
N LYS A 73 0.90 -14.68 -5.99
CA LYS A 73 1.90 -14.13 -6.92
C LYS A 73 3.31 -14.61 -6.60
N GLU A 74 3.69 -14.69 -5.32
CA GLU A 74 4.99 -15.24 -4.92
C GLU A 74 5.16 -16.68 -5.38
N ARG A 75 4.13 -17.52 -5.26
CA ARG A 75 4.17 -18.90 -5.76
C ARG A 75 4.38 -18.93 -7.28
N LEU A 76 3.64 -18.09 -8.03
CA LEU A 76 3.77 -18.00 -9.48
C LEU A 76 5.16 -17.48 -9.90
N TRP A 77 5.67 -16.46 -9.21
CA TRP A 77 7.02 -15.94 -9.43
C TRP A 77 8.07 -17.01 -9.17
N ARG A 78 7.98 -17.77 -8.06
CA ARG A 78 8.89 -18.89 -7.79
C ARG A 78 8.83 -19.98 -8.88
N GLN A 79 7.63 -20.30 -9.36
CA GLN A 79 7.45 -21.30 -10.43
C GLN A 79 8.01 -20.82 -11.77
N THR A 80 7.76 -19.55 -12.13
CA THR A 80 8.23 -18.94 -13.38
C THR A 80 9.74 -18.72 -13.35
N ALA A 81 10.29 -18.16 -12.28
CA ALA A 81 11.73 -18.02 -12.07
C ALA A 81 12.44 -19.39 -12.18
N PHE A 82 11.92 -20.44 -11.54
CA PHE A 82 12.48 -21.80 -11.67
C PHE A 82 12.40 -22.34 -13.10
N SER A 83 11.31 -22.08 -13.82
CA SER A 83 11.13 -22.54 -15.21
C SER A 83 12.01 -21.77 -16.20
N GLU A 84 12.20 -20.47 -15.96
CA GLU A 84 13.12 -19.60 -16.70
C GLU A 84 14.57 -20.00 -16.42
N GLU A 85 14.97 -20.16 -15.15
CA GLU A 85 16.28 -20.67 -14.76
C GLU A 85 16.56 -22.06 -15.39
N ALA A 86 15.59 -22.98 -15.35
CA ALA A 86 15.71 -24.28 -16.00
C ALA A 86 15.83 -24.17 -17.53
N SER A 87 15.14 -23.21 -18.15
CA SER A 87 15.24 -22.95 -19.61
C SER A 87 16.56 -22.30 -20.00
N ILE A 88 17.09 -21.38 -19.17
CA ILE A 88 18.40 -20.74 -19.34
C ILE A 88 19.50 -21.80 -19.19
N LYS A 89 19.42 -22.66 -18.17
CA LYS A 89 20.39 -23.74 -17.93
C LYS A 89 20.39 -24.81 -19.05
N LYS A 90 19.25 -25.04 -19.72
CA LYS A 90 19.15 -25.89 -20.91
C LYS A 90 19.70 -25.26 -22.19
N LYS A 91 19.79 -23.92 -22.26
CA LYS A 91 20.30 -23.16 -23.40
C LYS A 91 21.76 -22.71 -23.25
N ALA A 92 22.40 -23.00 -22.11
CA ALA A 92 23.82 -22.71 -21.91
C ALA A 92 24.65 -23.60 -22.86
N PRO A 93 25.54 -23.01 -23.70
CA PRO A 93 26.48 -23.82 -24.48
C PRO A 93 27.43 -24.54 -23.52
N LEU A 94 27.72 -25.81 -23.84
CA LEU A 94 28.65 -26.66 -23.08
C LEU A 94 30.02 -26.01 -22.91
#